data_AF-A0A9W3WYE7-F1
#
_entry.id   AF-A0A9W3WYE7-F1
#
_cell.length_a   1.000
_cell.length_b   1.000
_cell.length_c   1.000
_cell.angle_alpha   90.00
_cell.angle_beta   90.00
_cell.angle_gamma   90.00
#
_symmetry.space_group_name_H-M   'P 1'
#
loop_
_entity.id
_entity.type
_entity.pdbx_description
1 polymer ?
#
loop_
_entity_poly.entity_id
_entity_poly.type
_entity_poly.pdbx_seq_one_letter_code
_entity_poly.pdbx_strand_id
1 'polypeptide(L)' 'MKTLKDQLREWKKQSKQAKTEDRQKREEKLTIRDIENLMGVYGPRYERRRGVWRQK' A
#
# COMPACT_ATOMS: atom_id res chain seq x y z
N MET A 1 7.26 11.21 43.19
CA MET A 1 6.87 11.94 41.96
C MET A 1 7.60 11.34 40.78
N LYS A 2 6.95 11.18 39.63
CA LYS A 2 7.65 10.74 38.41
C LYS A 2 8.69 11.80 38.04
N THR A 3 9.91 11.37 37.72
CA THR A 3 10.93 12.31 37.28
C THR A 3 10.70 12.72 35.83
N LEU A 4 11.23 13.87 35.42
CA LEU A 4 11.16 14.34 34.03
C LEU A 4 11.69 13.28 33.04
N LYS A 5 12.73 12.53 33.46
CA LYS A 5 13.30 11.43 32.68
C LYS A 5 12.29 10.30 32.46
N ASP A 6 11.49 9.98 33.47
CA ASP A 6 10.49 8.91 33.36
C ASP A 6 9.36 9.32 32.39
N GLN A 7 8.93 10.59 32.45
CA GLN A 7 7.93 11.13 31.53
C GLN A 7 8.42 11.13 30.07
N LEU A 8 9.68 11.53 29.84
CA LEU A 8 10.28 11.48 28.50
C LEU A 8 10.40 10.06 27.97
N ARG A 9 10.69 9.10 28.86
CA ARG A 9 10.82 7.67 28.49
C ARG A 9 9.47 7.06 28.14
N GLU A 10 8.42 7.39 28.89
CA GLU A 10 7.03 7.02 28.59
C GLU A 10 6.58 7.62 27.24
N TRP A 11 6.85 8.90 27.01
CA TRP A 11 6.47 9.58 25.76
C TRP A 11 7.16 8.99 24.53
N LYS A 12 8.47 8.70 24.64
CA LYS A 12 9.24 8.05 23.57
C LYS A 12 8.73 6.64 23.26
N LYS A 13 8.22 5.92 24.26
CA LYS A 13 7.66 4.56 24.10
C LYS A 13 6.33 4.60 23.34
N GLN A 14 5.44 5.52 23.71
CA GLN A 14 4.16 5.75 23.03
C GLN A 14 4.35 6.18 21.57
N SER A 15 5.26 7.14 21.32
CA SER A 15 5.57 7.62 19.97
C SER A 15 6.12 6.52 19.05
N LYS A 16 6.95 5.61 19.60
CA LYS A 16 7.45 4.46 18.83
C LYS A 16 6.34 3.48 18.47
N GLN A 17 5.48 3.12 19.43
CA GLN A 17 4.35 2.21 19.17
C GLN A 17 3.43 2.74 18.08
N ALA A 18 3.02 4.01 18.18
CA ALA A 18 2.17 4.66 17.18
C ALA A 18 2.78 4.62 15.76
N LYS A 19 4.08 4.88 15.63
CA LYS A 19 4.78 4.79 14.33
C LYS A 19 4.79 3.37 13.75
N THR A 20 4.95 2.35 14.59
CA THR A 20 4.95 0.95 14.13
C THR A 20 3.56 0.52 13.68
N GLU A 21 2.52 0.89 14.42
CA GLU A 21 1.14 0.56 14.08
C GLU A 21 0.68 1.28 12.82
N ASP A 22 1.00 2.58 12.65
CA ASP A 22 0.67 3.31 11.41
C ASP A 22 1.41 2.76 10.19
N ARG A 23 2.65 2.31 10.37
CA ARG A 23 3.42 1.68 9.29
C ARG A 23 2.87 0.30 8.92
N GLN A 24 2.44 -0.48 9.91
CA GLN A 24 1.75 -1.76 9.68
C GLN A 24 0.40 -1.58 9.00
N LYS A 25 -0.36 -0.51 9.33
CA LYS A 25 -1.62 -0.17 8.66
C LYS A 25 -1.42 0.34 7.23
N ARG A 26 -0.30 1.02 6.94
CA ARG A 26 0.05 1.46 5.57
C ARG A 26 0.62 0.35 4.70
N GLU A 27 1.23 -0.67 5.29
CA GLU A 27 1.61 -1.90 4.61
C GLU A 27 0.39 -2.82 4.52
N GLU A 28 -0.67 -2.39 3.85
CA GLU A 28 -1.64 -3.33 3.29
C GLU A 28 -0.86 -4.19 2.29
N LYS A 29 -0.44 -5.37 2.73
CA LYS A 29 0.36 -6.32 1.92
C LYS A 29 -0.54 -6.92 0.86
N LEU A 30 -0.86 -6.14 -0.15
CA LEU A 30 -1.42 -6.66 -1.40
C LEU A 30 -0.46 -7.73 -1.89
N THR A 31 -0.96 -8.94 -2.06
CA THR A 31 -0.17 -10.01 -2.64
C THR A 31 0.12 -9.68 -4.10
N ILE A 32 1.16 -10.28 -4.68
CA ILE A 32 1.48 -10.11 -6.11
C ILE A 32 0.23 -10.36 -6.98
N ARG A 33 -0.58 -11.36 -6.60
CA ARG A 33 -1.83 -11.70 -7.26
C ARG A 33 -2.91 -10.63 -7.15
N ASP A 34 -3.02 -9.96 -5.99
CA ASP A 34 -3.95 -8.84 -5.81
C ASP A 34 -3.56 -7.66 -6.71
N ILE A 35 -2.25 -7.38 -6.82
CA ILE A 35 -1.70 -6.34 -7.70
C ILE A 35 -1.97 -6.70 -9.18
N GLU A 36 -1.72 -7.94 -9.59
CA GLU A 36 -1.96 -8.41 -10.96
C GLU A 36 -3.44 -8.40 -11.35
N ASN A 37 -4.33 -8.73 -10.41
CA ASN A 37 -5.78 -8.63 -10.58
C ASN A 37 -6.21 -7.17 -10.75
N LEU A 38 -5.69 -6.25 -9.94
CA LEU A 38 -5.92 -4.81 -10.06
C LEU A 38 -5.43 -4.24 -11.40
N MET A 39 -4.27 -4.71 -11.87
CA MET A 39 -3.72 -4.35 -13.19
C MET A 39 -4.46 -5.02 -14.35
N GLY A 40 -5.45 -5.88 -14.08
CA GLY A 40 -6.23 -6.58 -15.11
C GLY A 40 -5.37 -7.54 -15.95
N VAL A 41 -4.27 -8.05 -15.40
CA VAL A 41 -3.33 -8.92 -16.12
C VAL A 41 -4.03 -10.18 -16.62
N TYR A 42 -4.90 -10.75 -15.78
CA TYR A 42 -5.67 -11.98 -16.04
C TYR A 42 -7.03 -11.74 -16.70
N GLY A 43 -7.40 -10.49 -16.98
CA GLY A 43 -8.65 -10.18 -17.67
C GLY A 43 -8.57 -10.48 -19.17
N PRO A 44 -9.71 -10.77 -19.83
CA PRO A 44 -9.74 -10.89 -21.29
C PRO A 44 -9.28 -9.57 -21.91
N ARG A 45 -8.08 -9.59 -22.52
CA ARG A 45 -7.58 -8.47 -23.33
C ARG A 45 -8.21 -8.60 -24.69
N TYR A 46 -9.14 -7.72 -25.01
CA TYR A 46 -9.54 -7.54 -26.40
C TYR A 46 -8.29 -7.18 -27.20
N GLU A 47 -7.87 -8.07 -28.10
CA GLU A 47 -6.84 -7.75 -29.06
C GLU A 47 -7.32 -6.52 -29.83
N ARG A 48 -6.58 -5.40 -29.73
CA ARG A 48 -6.76 -4.28 -30.65
C ARG A 48 -6.33 -4.77 -32.03
N ARG A 49 -7.23 -5.46 -32.73
CA ARG A 49 -7.09 -5.71 -34.16
C ARG A 49 -6.86 -4.34 -34.79
N ARG A 50 -5.69 -4.21 -35.43
CA ARG A 50 -5.24 -3.01 -36.14
C ARG A 50 -6.45 -2.35 -36.80
N GLY A 51 -6.65 -1.06 -36.51
CA GLY A 51 -7.90 -0.35 -36.77
C GLY A 51 -8.45 -0.51 -38.20
N VAL A 52 -9.70 -0.08 -38.37
CA VAL A 52 -10.44 -0.12 -39.63
C VAL A 52 -9.56 0.38 -40.79
N TRP A 53 -9.41 -0.45 -41.82
CA TRP A 53 -8.81 -0.06 -43.10
C TRP A 53 -9.65 1.10 -43.66
N ARG A 54 -9.10 2.32 -43.64
CA ARG A 54 -9.74 3.47 -44.29
C ARG A 54 -9.53 3.33 -45.79
N GLN A 55 -10.59 2.94 -46.50
CA GLN A 55 -10.66 2.98 -47.96
C GLN A 55 -10.74 4.44 -48.41
N LYS A 56 -9.95 4.78 -49.44
CA LYS A 56 -9.83 6.12 -50.01
C LYS A 56 -10.89 6.36 -51.09
#